data_AF-A0A2S9SSA7-F1
#
_entry.id   AF-A0A2S9SSA7-F1
#
_cell.length_a   1.000
_cell.length_b   1.000
_cell.length_c   1.000
_cell.angle_alpha   90.00
_cell.angle_beta   90.00
_cell.angle_gamma   90.00
#
_symmetry.space_group_name_H-M   'P 1'
#
loop_
_entity.id
_entity.type
_entity.pdbx_description
1 polymer ?
#
loop_
_entity_poly.entity_id
_entity_poly.type
_entity_poly.pdbx_seq_one_letter_code
_entity_poly.pdbx_strand_id
1 'polypeptide(L)'
;MLLGKCPYCDDGEIEVRKKEVRGKKVELYACSNASWTTEDGEFFELTSTSKCGFKIWQNSLSRYGHWLKHSEIRELLSNNEVEIKLKTQKRFGFKNENRKDYYKIAILDPEYGIKIVF
;
A
#
# COMPACT_ATOMS: atom_id res chain seq x y z
N MET A 1 -2.72 -3.01 -14.81
CA MET A 1 -4.16 -3.06 -14.43
C MET A 1 -4.47 -1.78 -13.69
N LEU A 2 -5.60 -1.15 -13.98
CA LEU A 2 -6.07 0.05 -13.29
C LEU A 2 -7.03 -0.35 -12.16
N LEU A 3 -6.92 0.30 -11.01
CA LEU A 3 -7.73 0.02 -9.82
C LEU A 3 -8.74 1.11 -9.52
N GLY A 4 -8.47 2.37 -9.88
CA GLY A 4 -9.37 3.49 -9.63
C GLY A 4 -8.68 4.82 -9.87
N LYS A 5 -9.36 5.92 -9.55
CA LYS A 5 -8.79 7.26 -9.66
C LYS A 5 -7.75 7.52 -8.56
N CYS A 6 -6.77 8.35 -8.88
CA CYS A 6 -5.84 8.89 -7.91
C CYS A 6 -6.59 9.82 -6.94
N PRO A 7 -6.47 9.64 -5.62
CA PRO A 7 -7.15 10.49 -4.65
C PRO A 7 -6.47 11.86 -4.48
N TYR A 8 -5.23 12.02 -4.96
CA TYR A 8 -4.40 13.22 -4.75
C TYR A 8 -4.03 13.94 -6.06
N CYS A 9 -4.68 13.60 -7.16
CA CYS A 9 -4.43 14.22 -8.45
C CYS A 9 -5.63 14.07 -9.38
N ASP A 10 -5.98 15.15 -10.07
CA ASP A 10 -7.25 15.26 -10.82
C ASP A 10 -7.31 14.36 -12.06
N ASP A 11 -6.16 14.13 -12.69
CA ASP A 11 -6.01 13.43 -13.97
C ASP A 11 -5.26 12.09 -13.85
N GLY A 12 -4.99 11.62 -12.63
CA GLY A 12 -4.25 10.38 -12.40
C GLY A 12 -5.13 9.18 -12.11
N GLU A 13 -4.61 8.00 -12.43
CA GLU A 13 -5.22 6.72 -12.13
C GLU A 13 -4.26 5.83 -11.36
N ILE A 14 -4.77 4.98 -10.48
CA ILE A 14 -3.97 4.02 -9.74
C ILE A 14 -3.74 2.78 -10.60
N GLU A 15 -2.49 2.54 -10.95
CA GLU A 15 -2.03 1.38 -11.68
C GLU A 15 -1.23 0.41 -10.80
N VAL A 16 -1.30 -0.87 -11.16
CA VAL A 16 -0.53 -1.93 -10.51
C VAL A 16 0.79 -2.11 -11.24
N ARG A 17 1.90 -1.79 -10.55
CA ARG A 17 3.28 -2.07 -10.99
C ARG A 17 3.82 -3.25 -10.18
N LYS A 18 4.50 -4.19 -10.82
CA LYS A 18 5.21 -5.28 -10.11
C LYS A 18 6.63 -4.82 -9.81
N LYS A 19 7.06 -4.97 -8.56
CA LYS A 19 8.41 -4.63 -8.11
C LYS A 19 8.98 -5.77 -7.27
N GLU A 20 10.29 -5.79 -7.15
CA GLU A 20 10.99 -6.69 -6.26
C GLU A 20 11.63 -5.87 -5.15
N VAL A 21 11.30 -6.19 -3.90
CA VAL A 21 11.81 -5.49 -2.71
C VAL A 21 12.38 -6.55 -1.77
N ARG A 22 13.68 -6.47 -1.48
CA ARG A 22 14.40 -7.44 -0.62
C ARG A 22 14.18 -8.90 -1.07
N GLY A 23 14.26 -9.15 -2.37
CA GLY A 23 14.07 -10.49 -2.96
C GLY A 23 12.63 -11.01 -2.97
N LYS A 24 11.64 -10.18 -2.61
CA LYS A 24 10.22 -10.54 -2.64
C LYS A 24 9.52 -9.77 -3.75
N LYS A 25 8.73 -10.48 -4.55
CA LYS A 25 7.84 -9.89 -5.54
C LYS A 25 6.66 -9.26 -4.81
N VAL A 26 6.51 -7.95 -4.94
CA VAL A 26 5.48 -7.15 -4.28
C VAL A 26 4.83 -6.25 -5.33
N GLU A 27 3.53 -6.03 -5.19
CA GLU A 27 2.83 -5.06 -6.03
C GLU A 27 2.92 -3.64 -5.43
N LEU A 28 3.10 -2.67 -6.31
CA LEU A 28 3.08 -1.25 -6.04
C LEU A 28 1.84 -0.67 -6.72
N TYR A 29 0.92 -0.15 -5.93
CA TYR A 29 -0.24 0.59 -6.41
C TYR A 29 0.16 2.06 -6.49
N ALA A 30 0.47 2.54 -7.68
CA ALA A 30 1.02 3.86 -7.91
C ALA A 30 0.10 4.69 -8.79
N CYS A 31 0.10 5.99 -8.57
CA CYS A 31 -0.50 6.91 -9.52
C CYS A 31 0.24 6.88 -10.87
N SER A 32 -0.49 6.93 -11.98
CA SER A 32 0.04 7.05 -13.34
C SER A 32 0.93 8.29 -13.54
N ASN A 33 0.57 9.39 -12.88
CA ASN A 33 1.33 10.65 -12.89
C ASN A 33 2.53 10.64 -11.94
N ALA A 34 2.79 9.50 -11.28
CA ALA A 34 3.93 9.34 -10.38
C ALA A 34 5.09 8.61 -11.08
N SER A 35 6.21 9.32 -11.20
CA SER A 35 7.49 8.81 -11.69
C SER A 35 8.53 8.83 -10.58
N TRP A 36 9.20 7.69 -10.39
CA TRP A 36 10.32 7.58 -9.45
C TRP A 36 11.55 7.10 -10.18
N THR A 37 12.66 7.77 -9.92
CA THR A 37 13.99 7.31 -10.27
C THR A 37 14.53 6.43 -9.14
N THR A 38 15.15 5.33 -9.51
CA THR A 38 15.84 4.45 -8.58
C THR A 38 17.17 4.08 -9.21
N GLU A 39 18.27 4.35 -8.51
CA GLU A 39 19.62 3.97 -8.94
C GLU A 39 19.87 2.49 -8.60
N ASP A 40 19.55 2.10 -7.36
CA ASP A 40 19.86 0.76 -6.81
C ASP A 40 18.64 -0.14 -6.61
N GLY A 41 17.44 0.32 -6.95
CA GLY A 41 16.18 -0.42 -6.72
C GLY A 41 15.67 -0.38 -5.26
N GLU A 42 16.41 0.25 -4.34
CA GLU A 42 16.04 0.36 -2.93
C GLU A 42 15.45 1.72 -2.56
N PHE A 43 15.98 2.80 -3.12
CA PHE A 43 15.49 4.17 -2.90
C PHE A 43 14.70 4.64 -4.12
N PHE A 44 13.50 5.18 -3.85
CA PHE A 44 12.60 5.69 -4.88
C PHE A 44 12.39 7.17 -4.63
N GLU A 45 13.18 8.00 -5.31
CA GLU A 45 13.03 9.45 -5.27
C GLU A 45 12.07 9.90 -6.36
N LEU A 46 11.24 10.89 -6.06
CA LEU A 46 10.32 11.46 -7.04
C LEU A 46 11.14 12.24 -8.08
N THR A 47 10.91 11.94 -9.34
CA THR A 47 11.52 12.72 -10.42
C THR A 47 10.94 14.14 -10.40
N SER A 48 11.74 15.14 -10.77
CA SER A 48 11.30 16.55 -10.86
C SER A 48 10.12 16.79 -11.83
N THR A 49 9.83 15.83 -12.71
CA THR A 49 8.70 15.85 -13.65
C THR A 49 7.42 15.23 -13.08
N SER A 50 7.48 14.62 -11.90
CA SER A 50 6.34 13.92 -11.29
C SER A 50 5.32 14.93 -10.75
N LYS A 51 4.06 14.83 -11.19
CA LYS A 51 2.97 15.67 -10.66
C LYS A 51 2.35 15.12 -9.38
N CYS A 52 2.53 13.83 -9.12
CA CYS A 52 2.00 13.15 -7.95
C CYS A 52 3.06 12.24 -7.32
N GLY A 53 3.02 12.09 -6.00
CA GLY A 53 3.90 11.19 -5.24
C GLY A 53 3.20 9.95 -4.69
N PHE A 54 1.90 9.82 -4.94
CA PHE A 54 1.08 8.86 -4.22
C PHE A 54 1.34 7.42 -4.66
N LYS A 55 1.58 6.57 -3.65
CA LYS A 55 1.77 5.14 -3.82
C LYS A 55 1.35 4.37 -2.57
N ILE A 56 0.90 3.14 -2.77
CA ILE A 56 0.64 2.17 -1.72
C ILE A 56 1.41 0.89 -2.06
N TRP A 57 2.21 0.41 -1.12
CA TRP A 57 2.84 -0.91 -1.25
C TRP A 57 1.89 -1.99 -0.77
N GLN A 58 1.80 -3.10 -1.51
CA GLN A 58 0.98 -4.25 -1.12
C GLN A 58 1.35 -4.80 0.27
N ASN A 59 2.62 -4.69 0.65
CA ASN A 59 3.16 -5.17 1.92
C ASN A 59 3.20 -4.09 3.02
N SER A 60 2.57 -2.93 2.85
CA SER A 60 2.57 -1.84 3.85
C SER A 60 2.12 -2.32 5.23
N LEU A 61 1.20 -3.27 5.30
CA LEU A 61 0.65 -3.82 6.55
C LEU A 61 1.21 -5.21 6.91
N SER A 62 2.33 -5.60 6.30
CA SER A 62 2.94 -6.92 6.51
C SER A 62 3.37 -7.17 7.96
N ARG A 63 3.72 -6.11 8.71
CA ARG A 63 3.97 -6.17 10.17
C ARG A 63 2.75 -6.70 10.94
N TYR A 64 1.56 -6.33 10.50
CA TYR A 64 0.28 -6.77 11.05
C TYR A 64 -0.21 -8.08 10.42
N GLY A 65 0.62 -8.73 9.59
CA GLY A 65 0.28 -10.00 8.95
C GLY A 65 -0.75 -9.86 7.83
N HIS A 66 -0.95 -8.65 7.30
CA HIS A 66 -1.90 -8.37 6.23
C HIS A 66 -1.19 -7.89 4.96
N TRP A 67 -1.61 -8.39 3.82
CA TRP A 67 -1.15 -7.97 2.50
C TRP A 67 -2.37 -7.45 1.75
N LEU A 68 -2.26 -6.24 1.21
CA LEU A 68 -3.40 -5.56 0.60
C LEU A 68 -3.83 -6.29 -0.67
N LYS A 69 -5.13 -6.53 -0.80
CA LYS A 69 -5.74 -7.12 -1.98
C LYS A 69 -6.21 -6.02 -2.92
N HIS A 70 -6.33 -6.33 -4.21
CA HIS A 70 -6.89 -5.39 -5.19
C HIS A 70 -8.29 -4.91 -4.79
N SER A 71 -9.13 -5.78 -4.21
CA SER A 71 -10.48 -5.40 -3.74
C SER A 71 -10.42 -4.33 -2.64
N GLU A 72 -9.52 -4.48 -1.68
CA GLU A 72 -9.36 -3.54 -0.56
C GLU A 72 -8.85 -2.19 -1.06
N ILE A 73 -7.93 -2.18 -2.04
CA ILE A 73 -7.48 -0.93 -2.66
C ILE A 73 -8.61 -0.25 -3.42
N ARG A 74 -9.43 -0.99 -4.18
CA ARG A 74 -10.59 -0.41 -4.88
C ARG A 74 -11.59 0.22 -3.91
N GLU A 75 -11.86 -0.48 -2.80
CA GLU A 75 -12.75 0.00 -1.76
C GLU A 75 -12.18 1.25 -1.08
N LEU A 76 -10.90 1.22 -0.70
CA LEU A 76 -10.18 2.37 -0.12
C LEU A 76 -10.19 3.60 -1.04
N LEU A 77 -10.05 3.41 -2.37
CA LEU A 77 -10.13 4.51 -3.35
C LEU A 77 -11.55 5.03 -3.57
N SER A 78 -12.59 4.23 -3.30
CA SER A 78 -13.99 4.61 -3.53
C SER A 78 -14.63 5.24 -2.30
N ASN A 79 -14.37 4.65 -1.13
CA ASN A 79 -15.00 5.01 0.14
C ASN A 79 -14.06 5.81 1.08
N ASN A 80 -12.80 6.02 0.68
CA ASN A 80 -11.69 6.59 1.49
C ASN A 80 -11.27 5.76 2.71
N GLU A 81 -12.07 4.76 3.09
CA GLU A 81 -11.81 3.86 4.20
C GLU A 81 -12.17 2.41 3.84
N VAL A 82 -11.53 1.47 4.52
CA VAL A 82 -11.81 0.03 4.40
C VAL A 82 -11.53 -0.67 5.71
N GLU A 83 -12.41 -1.59 6.10
CA GLU A 83 -12.16 -2.46 7.24
C GLU A 83 -11.22 -3.61 6.85
N ILE A 84 -10.11 -3.75 7.57
CA ILE A 84 -9.10 -4.78 7.31
C ILE A 84 -8.89 -5.70 8.51
N LYS A 85 -8.66 -6.96 8.19
CA LYS A 85 -8.37 -8.00 9.16
C LYS A 85 -6.87 -8.05 9.45
N LEU A 86 -6.48 -7.72 10.67
CA LEU A 86 -5.11 -7.68 11.15
C LEU A 86 -4.83 -8.77 12.16
N LYS A 87 -3.55 -9.11 12.35
CA LYS A 87 -3.08 -10.07 13.33
C LYS A 87 -2.30 -9.40 14.45
N THR A 88 -2.54 -9.81 15.70
CA THR A 88 -1.81 -9.30 16.88
C THR A 88 -0.30 -9.44 16.69
N GLN A 89 0.50 -8.61 17.37
CA GLN A 89 1.96 -8.68 17.28
C GLN A 89 2.46 -10.11 17.58
N LYS A 90 3.41 -10.58 16.77
CA LYS A 90 4.07 -11.88 17.00
C LYS A 90 4.88 -11.79 18.29
N ARG A 91 4.52 -12.61 19.29
CA ARG A 91 5.30 -12.77 20.52
C ARG A 91 6.42 -13.78 20.30
N PHE A 92 7.51 -13.65 21.06
CA PHE A 92 8.61 -14.60 21.02
C PHE A 92 8.10 -16.02 21.36
N GLY A 93 8.53 -17.02 20.59
CA GLY A 93 8.06 -18.41 20.74
C GLY A 93 6.69 -18.74 20.13
N PHE A 94 5.92 -17.75 19.67
CA PHE A 94 4.60 -17.99 19.06
C PHE A 94 4.71 -18.17 17.54
N LYS A 95 4.06 -19.22 17.02
CA LYS A 95 3.85 -19.40 15.57
C LYS A 95 2.81 -18.39 15.06
N ASN A 96 2.78 -18.16 13.75
CA ASN A 96 1.80 -17.25 13.13
C ASN A 96 0.35 -17.69 13.36
N GLU A 97 0.11 -18.99 13.54
CA GLU A 97 -1.19 -19.60 13.86
C GLU A 97 -1.74 -19.13 15.21
N ASN A 98 -0.86 -18.77 16.14
CA ASN A 98 -1.24 -18.39 17.50
C ASN A 98 -1.55 -16.88 17.62
N ARG A 99 -1.46 -16.12 16.53
CA ARG A 99 -1.80 -14.70 16.51
C ARG A 99 -3.31 -14.57 16.44
N LYS A 100 -3.88 -13.71 17.28
CA LYS A 100 -5.32 -13.41 17.24
C LYS A 100 -5.61 -12.43 16.12
N ASP A 101 -6.76 -12.61 15.49
CA ASP A 101 -7.26 -11.70 14.48
C ASP A 101 -8.06 -10.56 15.13
N TYR A 102 -7.98 -9.35 14.57
CA TYR A 102 -8.79 -8.20 14.94
C TYR A 102 -9.05 -7.34 13.71
N TYR A 103 -10.11 -6.53 13.75
CA TYR A 103 -10.51 -5.67 12.63
C TYR A 103 -10.26 -4.21 12.98
N LYS A 104 -9.75 -3.45 12.00
CA LYS A 104 -9.52 -2.01 12.12
C LYS A 104 -9.84 -1.33 10.81
N ILE A 105 -10.22 -0.06 10.90
CA ILE A 105 -10.42 0.81 9.74
C ILE A 105 -9.06 1.32 9.28
N ALA A 106 -8.79 1.19 7.99
CA ALA A 106 -7.67 1.80 7.32
C ALA A 106 -8.16 2.90 6.38
N ILE A 107 -7.43 4.02 6.35
CA ILE A 107 -7.71 5.20 5.54
C ILE A 107 -6.53 5.51 4.63
N LEU A 108 -6.78 6.28 3.57
CA LEU A 108 -5.73 6.82 2.71
C LEU A 108 -4.83 7.80 3.48
N ASP A 109 -3.54 7.78 3.18
CA ASP A 109 -2.57 8.75 3.70
C ASP A 109 -1.65 9.21 2.56
N PRO A 110 -1.45 10.52 2.36
CA PRO A 110 -0.71 11.02 1.20
C PRO A 110 0.78 10.63 1.22
N GLU A 111 1.36 10.45 2.42
CA GLU A 111 2.78 10.17 2.60
C GLU A 111 3.04 8.66 2.69
N TYR A 112 2.26 7.96 3.51
CA TYR A 112 2.45 6.53 3.80
C TYR A 112 1.59 5.63 2.91
N GLY A 113 0.72 6.19 2.08
CA GLY A 113 -0.23 5.49 1.23
C GLY A 113 -1.49 5.04 1.99
N ILE A 114 -1.29 4.37 3.12
CA ILE A 114 -2.34 3.83 3.98
C ILE A 114 -2.00 4.01 5.45
N LYS A 115 -3.00 4.33 6.27
CA LYS A 115 -2.89 4.51 7.72
C LYS A 115 -4.01 3.77 8.44
N ILE A 116 -3.68 3.15 9.57
CA ILE A 116 -4.70 2.52 10.44
C ILE A 116 -5.21 3.57 11.44
N VAL A 117 -6.53 3.66 11.58
CA VAL A 117 -7.18 4.47 12.61
C VAL A 117 -7.20 3.65 13.90
N PHE A 118 -6.53 4.17 14.94
CA PHE A 118 -6.40 3.49 16.23
C PHE A 118 -7.54 3.83 17.18
#